data_AF-A0A2A4HPZ0-F1
#
_entry.id   AF-A0A2A4HPZ0-F1
#
_cell.length_a   1.000
_cell.length_b   1.000
_cell.length_c   1.000
_cell.angle_alpha   90.00
_cell.angle_beta   90.00
_cell.angle_gamma   90.00
#
_symmetry.space_group_name_H-M   'P 1'
#
loop_
_entity.id
_entity.type
_entity.pdbx_description
1 polymer ?
#
loop_
_entity_poly.entity_id
_entity_poly.type
_entity_poly.pdbx_seq_one_letter_code
_entity_poly.pdbx_strand_id
1 'polypeptide(L)'
;MSQQSLLILLADAILVIHVLFVAFVVLGLLAVYAGYFFNWHWVRNRVFRIIHLCAIGYVVVQSWLGMVCPLTIWEMALRAEAGVDTYSGAFIQYWLHSLLYFTAPEWVFMLVYTAFGSLVLASWFVVRPNARLC
;
A
#
# COMPACT_ATOMS: atom_id res chain seq x y z
N MET A 1 -19.68 -9.85 23.37
CA MET A 1 -18.76 -10.23 22.28
C MET A 1 -17.57 -10.94 22.91
N SER A 2 -17.23 -12.14 22.46
CA SER A 2 -16.04 -12.86 22.93
C SER A 2 -14.76 -12.15 22.51
N GLN A 3 -13.74 -12.15 23.38
CA GLN A 3 -12.43 -11.51 23.13
C GLN A 3 -11.81 -11.97 21.79
N GLN A 4 -11.95 -13.25 21.44
CA GLN A 4 -11.54 -13.82 20.16
C GLN A 4 -12.18 -13.13 18.94
N SER A 5 -13.48 -12.81 19.03
CA SER A 5 -14.21 -12.17 17.92
C SER A 5 -13.74 -10.74 17.68
N LEU A 6 -13.35 -10.02 18.74
CA LEU A 6 -12.75 -8.69 18.63
C LEU A 6 -11.38 -8.77 17.97
N LEU A 7 -10.52 -9.70 18.38
CA LEU A 7 -9.19 -9.88 17.79
C LEU A 7 -9.26 -10.19 16.28
N ILE A 8 -10.18 -11.06 15.87
CA ILE A 8 -10.40 -11.38 14.44
C ILE A 8 -10.89 -10.14 13.68
N LEU A 9 -11.84 -9.39 14.23
CA LEU A 9 -12.34 -8.15 13.61
C LEU A 9 -11.22 -7.12 13.40
N LEU A 10 -10.33 -6.96 14.39
CA LEU A 10 -9.18 -6.05 14.27
C LEU A 10 -8.19 -6.53 13.20
N ALA A 11 -7.89 -7.84 13.15
CA ALA A 11 -7.01 -8.40 12.12
C ALA A 11 -7.58 -8.20 10.71
N ASP A 12 -8.88 -8.41 10.52
CA ASP A 12 -9.56 -8.18 9.24
C ASP A 12 -9.58 -6.69 8.87
N ALA A 13 -9.80 -5.80 9.84
CA ALA A 13 -9.71 -4.36 9.61
C ALA A 13 -8.31 -3.94 9.17
N ILE A 14 -7.25 -4.47 9.81
CA ILE A 14 -5.85 -4.20 9.42
C ILE A 14 -5.58 -4.71 8.00
N LEU A 15 -6.03 -5.92 7.66
CA LEU A 15 -5.87 -6.47 6.32
C LEU A 15 -6.56 -5.58 5.27
N VAL A 16 -7.80 -5.16 5.53
CA VAL A 16 -8.54 -4.26 4.63
C VAL A 16 -7.81 -2.92 4.49
N ILE A 17 -7.34 -2.33 5.58
CA ILE A 17 -6.54 -1.08 5.55
C ILE A 17 -5.26 -1.28 4.73
N HIS A 18 -4.58 -2.41 4.89
CA HIS A 18 -3.37 -2.71 4.13
C HIS A 18 -3.66 -2.82 2.63
N VAL A 19 -4.74 -3.50 2.24
CA VAL A 19 -5.17 -3.60 0.84
C VAL A 19 -5.53 -2.23 0.27
N LEU A 20 -6.27 -1.41 1.03
CA LEU A 20 -6.62 -0.06 0.61
C LEU A 20 -5.38 0.82 0.45
N PHE A 21 -4.38 0.67 1.33
CA PHE A 21 -3.11 1.36 1.21
C PHE A 21 -2.36 0.96 -0.07
N VAL A 22 -2.22 -0.34 -0.34
CA VAL A 22 -1.59 -0.84 -1.58
C VAL A 22 -2.36 -0.37 -2.81
N ALA A 23 -3.69 -0.47 -2.78
CA ALA A 23 -4.56 0.02 -3.86
C ALA A 23 -4.36 1.53 -4.07
N PHE A 24 -4.26 2.34 -3.02
CA PHE A 24 -3.97 3.76 -3.11
C PHE A 24 -2.61 4.05 -3.76
N VAL A 25 -1.58 3.26 -3.45
CA VAL A 25 -0.24 3.39 -4.06
C VAL A 25 -0.25 2.98 -5.54
N VAL A 26 -0.98 1.93 -5.93
CA VAL A 26 -1.04 1.51 -7.34
C VAL A 26 -1.95 2.41 -8.15
N LEU A 27 -3.19 2.60 -7.69
CA LEU A 27 -4.19 3.42 -8.36
C LEU A 27 -3.81 4.90 -8.36
N GLY A 28 -3.06 5.38 -7.35
CA GLY A 28 -2.60 6.76 -7.31
C GLY A 28 -1.62 7.08 -8.45
N LEU A 29 -0.70 6.17 -8.79
CA LEU A 29 0.18 6.36 -9.94
C LEU A 29 -0.62 6.34 -11.25
N LEU A 30 -1.54 5.38 -11.39
CA LEU A 30 -2.43 5.30 -12.56
C LEU A 30 -3.28 6.56 -12.70
N ALA A 31 -3.83 7.09 -11.61
CA ALA A 31 -4.56 8.33 -11.59
C ALA A 31 -3.69 9.53 -11.98
N VAL A 32 -2.41 9.56 -11.57
CA VAL A 32 -1.45 10.59 -12.00
C VAL A 32 -1.23 10.57 -13.51
N TYR A 33 -0.97 9.41 -14.10
CA TYR A 33 -0.77 9.28 -15.55
C TYR A 33 -2.07 9.46 -16.36
N ALA A 34 -3.19 8.91 -15.89
CA ALA A 34 -4.49 9.08 -16.52
C ALA A 34 -4.93 10.55 -16.46
N GLY A 35 -4.77 11.21 -15.31
CA GLY A 35 -5.08 12.63 -15.17
C GLY A 35 -4.20 13.54 -16.02
N TYR A 36 -2.96 13.12 -16.30
CA TYR A 36 -2.12 13.79 -17.30
C TYR A 36 -2.71 13.67 -18.71
N PHE A 37 -3.12 12.47 -19.12
CA PHE A 37 -3.68 12.24 -20.47
C PHE A 37 -5.07 12.89 -20.65
N PHE A 38 -5.92 12.84 -19.60
CA PHE A 38 -7.28 13.36 -19.60
C PHE A 38 -7.42 14.80 -19.07
N ASN A 39 -6.31 15.50 -18.79
CA ASN A 39 -6.29 16.87 -18.25
C ASN A 39 -7.14 17.07 -16.97
N TRP A 40 -7.19 16.08 -16.08
CA TRP A 40 -7.95 16.19 -14.83
C TRP A 40 -7.29 17.15 -13.84
N HIS A 41 -8.02 18.20 -13.45
CA HIS A 41 -7.52 19.26 -12.57
C HIS A 41 -7.25 18.78 -11.14
N TRP A 42 -8.02 17.80 -10.64
CA TRP A 42 -7.82 17.22 -9.30
C TRP A 42 -6.48 16.49 -9.19
N VAL A 43 -6.01 15.84 -10.25
CA VAL A 43 -4.75 15.08 -10.26
C VAL A 43 -3.53 16.01 -10.15
N ARG A 44 -3.68 17.29 -10.51
CA ARG A 44 -2.69 18.34 -10.25
C ARG A 44 -2.68 18.86 -8.81
N ASN A 45 -3.60 18.42 -7.94
CA ASN A 45 -3.61 18.84 -6.55
C ASN A 45 -2.33 18.38 -5.85
N ARG A 46 -1.56 19.35 -5.35
CA ARG A 46 -0.26 19.11 -4.71
C ARG A 46 -0.40 18.21 -3.49
N VAL A 47 -1.50 18.33 -2.74
CA VAL A 47 -1.74 17.53 -1.53
C VAL A 47 -1.80 16.05 -1.87
N PHE A 48 -2.58 15.67 -2.89
CA PHE A 48 -2.68 14.28 -3.34
C PHE A 48 -1.31 13.71 -3.75
N ARG A 49 -0.54 14.49 -4.53
CA ARG A 49 0.79 14.06 -4.97
C ARG A 49 1.80 13.93 -3.85
N ILE A 50 1.77 14.83 -2.86
CA ILE A 50 2.66 14.76 -1.69
C ILE A 50 2.30 13.55 -0.84
N ILE A 51 1.02 13.35 -0.52
CA ILE A 51 0.56 12.19 0.24
C ILE A 51 0.95 10.89 -0.47
N HIS A 52 0.73 10.82 -1.79
CA HIS A 52 1.10 9.67 -2.60
C HIS A 52 2.62 9.44 -2.62
N LEU A 53 3.42 10.50 -2.75
CA LEU A 53 4.87 10.42 -2.74
C LEU A 53 5.40 9.96 -1.36
N CYS A 54 4.83 10.49 -0.27
CA CYS A 54 5.16 10.04 1.08
C CYS A 54 4.80 8.57 1.28
N ALA A 55 3.64 8.13 0.78
CA ALA A 55 3.20 6.73 0.87
C ALA A 55 4.16 5.78 0.14
N ILE A 56 4.53 6.06 -1.11
CA ILE A 56 5.50 5.22 -1.83
C ILE A 56 6.91 5.32 -1.23
N GLY A 57 7.33 6.50 -0.78
CA GLY A 57 8.62 6.70 -0.13
C GLY A 57 8.75 5.87 1.14
N TYR A 58 7.69 5.80 1.94
CA TYR A 58 7.62 4.94 3.12
C TYR A 58 7.83 3.46 2.76
N VAL A 59 7.13 2.95 1.73
CA VAL A 59 7.25 1.55 1.27
C VAL A 59 8.65 1.25 0.72
N VAL A 60 9.23 2.17 -0.05
CA VAL A 60 10.59 2.00 -0.60
C VAL A 60 11.63 1.92 0.52
N VAL A 61 11.56 2.83 1.50
CA VAL A 61 12.48 2.83 2.65
C VAL A 61 12.33 1.54 3.47
N GLN A 62 11.10 1.09 3.71
CA GLN A 62 10.87 -0.19 4.41
C GLN A 62 11.49 -1.37 3.67
N SER A 63 11.32 -1.43 2.35
CA SER A 63 11.89 -2.48 1.53
C SER A 63 13.43 -2.44 1.51
N TRP A 64 14.03 -1.26 1.50
CA TRP A 64 15.49 -1.10 1.59
C TRP A 64 16.04 -1.56 2.93
N LEU A 65 15.29 -1.33 4.01
CA LEU A 65 15.63 -1.81 5.34
C LEU A 65 15.35 -3.31 5.55
N GLY A 66 14.84 -4.02 4.53
CA GLY A 66 14.40 -5.41 4.66
C GLY A 66 13.26 -5.60 5.66
N MET A 67 12.54 -4.52 6.00
CA MET A 67 11.48 -4.57 6.99
C MET A 67 10.17 -4.97 6.35
N VAL A 68 9.50 -5.95 6.96
CA VAL A 68 8.12 -6.30 6.65
C VAL A 68 7.21 -5.13 7.05
N CYS A 69 6.13 -4.90 6.28
CA CYS A 69 5.15 -3.86 6.61
C CYS A 69 4.65 -4.09 8.05
N PRO A 70 4.67 -3.09 8.95
CA PRO A 70 4.28 -3.29 10.34
C PRO A 70 2.84 -3.81 10.41
N LEU A 71 1.94 -3.38 9.52
CA LEU A 71 0.55 -3.86 9.48
C LEU A 71 0.45 -5.39 9.38
N THR A 72 1.34 -6.04 8.63
CA THR A 72 1.46 -7.50 8.60
C THR A 72 1.79 -8.06 9.97
N ILE A 73 2.77 -7.47 10.65
CA ILE A 73 3.24 -7.94 11.96
C ILE A 73 2.08 -7.84 12.96
N TRP A 74 1.35 -6.73 12.95
CA TRP A 74 0.17 -6.53 13.79
C TRP A 74 -0.96 -7.53 13.46
N GLU A 75 -1.25 -7.75 12.18
CA GLU A 75 -2.25 -8.73 11.72
C GLU A 75 -1.90 -10.14 12.23
N MET A 76 -0.67 -10.60 11.97
CA MET A 76 -0.21 -11.92 12.37
C MET A 76 -0.20 -12.10 13.88
N ALA A 77 0.23 -11.08 14.63
CA ALA A 77 0.21 -11.09 16.09
C ALA A 77 -1.23 -11.21 16.64
N LEU A 78 -2.18 -10.44 16.11
CA LEU A 78 -3.59 -10.50 16.52
C LEU A 78 -4.24 -11.85 16.20
N ARG A 79 -3.89 -12.47 15.07
CA ARG A 79 -4.40 -13.80 14.69
C ARG A 79 -3.80 -14.91 15.55
N ALA A 80 -2.52 -14.81 15.90
CA ALA A 80 -1.86 -15.75 16.81
C ALA A 80 -2.48 -15.68 18.22
N GLU A 81 -2.74 -14.48 18.73
CA GLU A 81 -3.40 -14.25 20.03
C GLU A 81 -4.85 -14.79 20.05
N ALA A 82 -5.55 -14.77 18.91
CA ALA A 82 -6.90 -15.29 18.79
C ALA A 82 -6.97 -16.84 18.82
N GLY A 83 -5.83 -17.54 18.78
CA GLY A 83 -5.77 -19.01 18.74
C GLY A 83 -6.32 -19.60 17.43
N VAL A 84 -6.37 -18.80 16.37
CA VAL A 84 -6.80 -19.23 15.04
C VAL A 84 -5.55 -19.66 14.28
N ASP A 85 -5.32 -20.96 14.19
CA ASP A 85 -4.33 -21.52 13.27
C ASP A 85 -4.64 -21.02 11.85
N THR A 86 -3.72 -20.22 11.30
CA THR A 86 -3.55 -19.84 9.90
C THR A 86 -4.77 -19.97 8.97
N TYR A 87 -5.29 -18.81 8.53
CA TYR A 87 -6.04 -18.59 7.29
C TYR A 87 -7.22 -19.54 6.99
N SER A 88 -7.99 -19.93 8.00
CA SER A 88 -9.22 -20.71 7.81
C SER A 88 -10.50 -19.87 7.64
N GLY A 89 -10.42 -18.55 7.71
CA GLY A 89 -11.57 -17.65 7.59
C GLY A 89 -11.62 -16.91 6.25
N ALA A 90 -12.68 -17.12 5.46
CA ALA A 90 -13.04 -16.38 4.25
C ALA A 90 -12.11 -16.49 3.01
N PHE A 91 -12.69 -16.96 1.90
CA PHE A 91 -12.07 -17.04 0.56
C PHE A 91 -11.33 -15.75 0.16
N ILE A 92 -11.92 -14.57 0.42
CA ILE A 92 -11.31 -13.27 0.14
C ILE A 92 -10.03 -13.05 0.95
N GLN A 93 -10.02 -13.41 2.23
CA GLN A 93 -8.86 -13.26 3.10
C GLN A 93 -7.69 -14.14 2.63
N TYR A 94 -7.99 -15.37 2.19
CA TYR A 94 -7.01 -16.26 1.60
C TYR A 94 -6.37 -15.67 0.33
N TRP A 95 -7.18 -15.13 -0.60
CA TRP A 95 -6.64 -14.52 -1.82
C TRP A 95 -5.89 -13.22 -1.56
N LEU A 96 -6.39 -12.38 -0.66
CA LEU A 96 -5.69 -11.16 -0.24
C LEU A 96 -4.33 -11.50 0.39
N HIS A 97 -4.30 -12.51 1.25
CA HIS A 97 -3.06 -12.99 1.84
C HIS A 97 -2.13 -13.56 0.75
N SER A 98 -2.65 -14.43 -0.12
CA SER A 98 -1.83 -15.02 -1.19
C SER A 98 -1.28 -13.97 -2.17
N LEU A 99 -1.99 -12.86 -2.37
CA LEU A 99 -1.57 -11.76 -3.24
C LEU A 99 -0.57 -10.82 -2.54
N LEU A 100 -0.79 -10.52 -1.25
CA LEU A 100 0.07 -9.62 -0.46
C LEU A 100 1.35 -10.31 0.04
N TYR A 101 1.28 -11.59 0.37
CA TYR A 101 2.36 -12.41 0.91
C TYR A 101 2.90 -13.38 -0.13
N PHE A 102 2.94 -12.93 -1.39
CA PHE A 102 3.65 -13.65 -2.42
C PHE A 102 5.13 -13.72 -2.04
N THR A 103 5.66 -14.93 -1.89
CA THR A 103 7.05 -15.16 -1.51
C THR A 103 7.94 -14.99 -2.72
N ALA A 104 8.34 -13.75 -2.99
CA ALA A 104 9.45 -13.44 -3.88
C ALA A 104 10.70 -13.05 -3.07
N PRO A 105 11.90 -13.19 -3.63
CA PRO A 105 13.11 -12.71 -2.97
C PRO A 105 13.01 -11.21 -2.63
N GLU A 106 13.54 -10.80 -1.48
CA GLU A 106 13.52 -9.41 -1.01
C GLU A 106 14.08 -8.43 -2.06
N TRP A 107 15.09 -8.84 -2.82
CA TRP A 107 15.69 -8.03 -3.89
C TRP A 107 14.72 -7.73 -5.04
N VAL A 108 13.77 -8.63 -5.33
CA VAL A 108 12.73 -8.41 -6.36
C VAL A 108 11.81 -7.29 -5.91
N PHE A 109 11.34 -7.34 -4.67
CA PHE A 109 10.51 -6.29 -4.08
C PHE A 109 11.26 -4.97 -4.03
N MET A 110 12.53 -4.98 -3.62
CA MET A 110 13.38 -3.80 -3.60
C MET A 110 13.49 -3.17 -5.00
N LEU A 111 13.75 -3.95 -6.04
CA LEU A 111 13.82 -3.46 -7.42
C LEU A 111 12.49 -2.90 -7.91
N VAL A 112 11.39 -3.64 -7.70
CA VAL A 112 10.06 -3.24 -8.15
C VAL A 112 9.61 -1.96 -7.46
N TYR A 113 9.75 -1.87 -6.13
CA TYR A 113 9.36 -0.67 -5.38
C TYR A 113 10.27 0.51 -5.70
N THR A 114 11.57 0.29 -5.88
CA THR A 114 12.49 1.35 -6.30
C THR A 114 12.14 1.86 -7.70
N ALA A 115 11.84 0.95 -8.64
CA ALA A 115 11.40 1.33 -9.99
C ALA A 115 10.07 2.09 -9.96
N PHE A 116 9.10 1.63 -9.17
CA PHE A 116 7.80 2.29 -9.01
C PHE A 116 7.94 3.67 -8.36
N GLY A 117 8.71 3.79 -7.28
CA GLY A 117 9.04 5.07 -6.66
C GLY A 117 9.78 6.02 -7.61
N SER A 118 10.67 5.49 -8.44
CA SER A 118 11.36 6.27 -9.48
C SER A 118 10.39 6.77 -10.55
N LEU A 119 9.40 5.97 -10.96
CA LEU A 119 8.33 6.41 -11.87
C LEU A 119 7.47 7.50 -11.24
N VAL A 120 7.12 7.37 -9.96
CA VAL A 120 6.38 8.40 -9.23
C VAL A 120 7.20 9.70 -9.17
N LEU A 121 8.49 9.64 -8.86
CA LEU A 121 9.38 10.80 -8.89
C LEU A 121 9.52 11.38 -10.30
N ALA A 122 9.68 10.55 -11.33
CA ALA A 122 9.73 10.99 -12.72
C ALA A 122 8.43 11.71 -13.14
N SER A 123 7.27 11.28 -12.61
CA SER A 123 6.00 11.97 -12.83
C SER A 123 6.02 13.43 -12.36
N TRP A 124 6.84 13.79 -11.36
CA TRP A 124 7.00 15.18 -10.90
C TRP A 124 7.77 16.05 -11.88
N PHE A 125 8.69 15.46 -12.63
CA PHE A 125 9.44 16.16 -13.68
C PHE A 125 8.66 16.25 -15.00
N VAL A 126 7.95 15.18 -15.39
CA VAL A 126 7.14 15.11 -16.62
C VAL A 126 5.85 15.92 -16.47
N VAL A 127 5.16 15.75 -15.35
CA VAL A 127 3.92 16.48 -15.03
C VAL A 127 4.28 17.57 -14.04
N ARG A 128 4.78 18.71 -14.53
CA ARG A 128 5.07 19.87 -13.67
C ARG A 128 3.79 20.23 -12.89
N PRO A 129 3.80 20.15 -11.54
CA PRO A 129 2.65 20.56 -10.75
C PRO A 129 2.41 22.04 -10.98
N ASN A 130 1.20 22.41 -11.44
CA ASN A 130 0.87 23.81 -11.67
C ASN A 130 1.16 24.60 -10.40
N ALA A 131 2.14 25.51 -10.49
CA ALA A 131 2.43 26.48 -9.48
C ALA A 131 1.45 27.65 -9.61
N ARG A 132 0.21 27.41 -9.23
CA ARG A 132 -0.74 28.48 -8.96
C ARG A 132 -1.45 28.19 -7.64
N LEU A 133 -0.70 28.39 -6.56
CA LEU A 133 -1.27 28.96 -5.36
C LEU A 133 -1.00 30.46 -5.52
N CYS A 134 -1.98 31.17 -6.09
CA CYS A 134 -2.17 32.60 -5.87
C CYS A 134 -3.37 32.72 -4.96
#